data_AF-A0A7M5URI9-F1
#
_entry.id   AF-A0A7M5URI9-F1
#
_cell.length_a   1.000
_cell.length_b   1.000
_cell.length_c   1.000
_cell.angle_alpha   90.00
_cell.angle_beta   90.00
_cell.angle_gamma   90.00
#
_symmetry.space_group_name_H-M   'P 1'
#
loop_
_entity.id
_entity.type
_entity.pdbx_description
1 polymer ?
#
loop_
_entity_poly.entity_id
_entity_poly.type
_entity_poly.pdbx_seq_one_letter_code
_entity_poly.pdbx_strand_id
1 'polypeptide(L)'
;YLLVNGNWGKWGGFSSCNKRCGGGLQTRYRSCNNPTPAHGGKSCPGSPAHSRSCNTQKCPVNGNWGKWGGFSSCNKRCGGGLQTRYRSCNNPTPAHGGKSCPGSHAHSQSCNTKKCP
;
A
#
# COMPACT_ATOMS: atom_id res chain seq x y z
N TYR A 1 -23.58 44.31 29.40
CA TYR A 1 -23.60 42.87 29.00
C TYR A 1 -22.46 42.16 29.69
N LEU A 2 -22.71 40.98 30.24
CA LEU A 2 -21.68 40.17 30.91
C LEU A 2 -20.85 39.40 29.88
N LEU A 3 -19.54 39.31 30.14
CA LEU A 3 -18.59 38.58 29.32
C LEU A 3 -18.80 37.07 29.46
N VAL A 4 -18.84 36.34 28.33
CA VAL A 4 -19.02 34.89 28.31
C VAL A 4 -17.79 34.24 27.69
N ASN A 5 -16.99 33.54 28.49
CA ASN A 5 -15.89 32.74 27.97
C ASN A 5 -16.42 31.46 27.32
N GLY A 6 -15.86 31.11 26.16
CA GLY A 6 -16.25 29.89 25.47
C GLY A 6 -15.76 28.65 26.20
N ASN A 7 -16.56 27.58 26.10
CA ASN A 7 -16.13 26.26 26.53
C ASN A 7 -16.48 25.20 25.47
N TRP A 8 -15.70 24.13 25.49
CA TRP A 8 -15.77 23.08 24.48
C TRP A 8 -17.10 22.33 24.57
N GLY A 9 -17.75 22.16 23.42
CA GLY A 9 -18.77 21.15 23.23
C GLY A 9 -18.19 19.74 23.27
N LYS A 10 -19.07 18.74 23.20
CA LYS A 10 -18.67 17.33 23.13
C LYS A 10 -17.83 17.08 21.87
N TRP A 11 -16.90 16.13 21.97
CA TRP A 11 -16.22 15.60 20.80
C TRP A 11 -17.23 14.89 19.89
N GLY A 12 -17.12 15.14 18.58
CA GLY A 12 -17.75 14.31 17.57
C GLY A 12 -17.11 12.92 17.47
N GLY A 13 -17.69 12.08 16.62
CA GLY A 13 -17.10 10.80 16.24
C GLY A 13 -15.76 10.99 15.50
N PHE A 14 -14.94 9.94 15.51
CA PHE A 14 -13.78 9.90 14.63
C PHE A 14 -14.23 9.68 13.18
N SER A 15 -13.55 10.34 12.25
CA SER A 15 -13.67 10.06 10.82
C SER A 15 -13.28 8.63 10.50
N SER A 16 -13.63 8.17 9.30
CA SER A 16 -12.98 6.99 8.72
C SER A 16 -11.46 7.18 8.66
N CYS A 17 -10.72 6.08 8.79
CA CYS A 17 -9.27 6.10 8.60
C CYS A 17 -8.92 6.51 7.17
N ASN A 18 -7.97 7.43 7.00
CA ASN A 18 -7.57 7.92 5.68
C ASN A 18 -6.77 6.91 4.84
N LYS A 19 -6.28 5.83 5.45
CA LYS A 19 -5.62 4.72 4.77
C LYS A 19 -6.26 3.41 5.18
N ARG A 20 -6.19 2.41 4.31
CA ARG A 20 -6.70 1.06 4.58
C ARG A 20 -5.67 0.14 5.24
N CYS A 21 -4.39 0.49 5.17
CA CYS A 21 -3.25 -0.24 5.73
C CYS A 21 -2.04 0.72 5.81
N GLY A 22 -0.94 0.29 6.41
CA GLY A 22 0.33 1.02 6.44
C GLY A 22 0.32 2.24 7.37
N GLY A 23 -0.64 2.32 8.30
CA GLY A 23 -0.76 3.41 9.26
C GLY A 23 -1.37 4.67 8.64
N GLY A 24 -2.65 4.87 8.94
CA GLY A 24 -3.40 6.10 8.64
C GLY A 24 -3.74 6.89 9.90
N LEU A 25 -4.49 7.97 9.68
CA LEU A 25 -5.06 8.82 10.73
C LEU A 25 -6.57 8.88 10.60
N GLN A 26 -7.22 8.92 11.74
CA GLN A 26 -8.63 9.28 11.90
C GLN A 26 -8.70 10.49 12.83
N THR A 27 -9.56 11.44 12.51
CA THR A 27 -9.63 12.72 13.21
C THR A 27 -11.06 12.92 13.71
N ARG A 28 -11.19 13.46 14.92
CA ARG A 28 -12.46 13.97 15.45
C ARG A 28 -12.34 15.45 15.76
N TYR A 29 -13.48 16.12 15.76
CA TYR A 29 -13.57 17.56 16.00
C TYR A 29 -14.52 17.87 17.15
N ARG A 30 -14.32 19.02 17.79
CA ARG A 30 -15.23 19.63 18.75
C ARG A 30 -15.37 21.11 18.43
N SER A 31 -16.52 21.68 18.79
CA SER A 31 -16.80 23.09 18.57
C SER A 31 -16.75 23.86 19.89
N CYS A 32 -16.34 25.12 19.83
CA CYS A 32 -16.34 26.03 20.97
C CYS A 32 -17.73 26.68 21.12
N ASN A 33 -18.70 25.90 21.59
CA ASN A 33 -20.12 26.28 21.55
C ASN A 33 -20.89 25.90 22.82
N ASN A 34 -20.21 25.56 23.92
CA ASN A 34 -20.86 25.15 25.17
C ASN A 34 -20.28 25.83 26.42
N PRO A 35 -20.41 27.16 26.58
CA PRO A 35 -21.14 28.10 25.70
C PRO A 35 -20.25 28.67 24.59
N THR A 36 -20.85 29.36 23.62
CA THR A 36 -20.12 30.15 22.61
C THR A 36 -19.57 31.43 23.27
N PRO A 37 -18.31 31.84 23.01
CA PRO A 37 -17.79 33.10 23.53
C PRO A 37 -18.63 34.30 23.08
N ALA A 38 -18.90 35.24 24.00
CA ALA A 38 -19.67 36.44 23.70
C ALA A 38 -19.18 37.65 24.53
N HIS A 39 -19.50 38.86 24.06
CA HIS A 39 -19.22 40.13 24.73
C HIS A 39 -17.74 40.30 25.16
N GLY A 40 -16.81 39.95 24.26
CA GLY A 40 -15.37 40.03 24.51
C GLY A 40 -14.77 38.86 25.30
N GLY A 41 -15.52 37.78 25.52
CA GLY A 41 -15.03 36.60 26.21
C GLY A 41 -14.01 35.78 25.41
N LYS A 42 -13.20 35.01 26.13
CA LYS A 42 -12.09 34.24 25.56
C LYS A 42 -12.59 33.05 24.74
N SER A 43 -11.85 32.72 23.68
CA SER A 43 -12.04 31.49 22.93
C SER A 43 -11.62 30.26 23.75
N CYS A 44 -12.09 29.09 23.33
CA CYS A 44 -11.78 27.84 24.01
C CYS A 44 -10.29 27.50 23.91
N PRO A 45 -9.60 27.17 25.02
CA PRO A 45 -8.18 26.83 24.99
C PRO A 45 -7.93 25.45 24.37
N GLY A 46 -6.84 25.33 23.61
CA GLY A 46 -6.38 24.07 23.01
C GLY A 46 -6.96 23.79 21.62
N SER A 47 -6.72 22.58 21.10
CA SER A 47 -7.08 22.22 19.72
C SER A 47 -8.57 21.85 19.57
N PRO A 48 -9.23 22.28 18.48
CA PRO A 48 -10.56 21.77 18.08
C PRO A 48 -10.49 20.39 17.44
N ALA A 49 -9.30 19.90 17.09
CA ALA A 49 -9.07 18.64 16.39
C ALA A 49 -8.23 17.67 17.24
N HIS A 50 -8.58 16.39 17.19
CA HIS A 50 -7.82 15.32 17.81
C HIS A 50 -7.68 14.14 16.83
N SER A 51 -6.44 13.76 16.55
CA SER A 51 -6.09 12.70 15.61
C SER A 51 -5.50 11.50 16.33
N ARG A 52 -5.78 10.30 15.83
CA ARG A 52 -5.13 9.06 16.29
C ARG A 52 -4.80 8.14 15.12
N SER A 53 -3.80 7.29 15.33
CA SER A 53 -3.42 6.25 14.38
C SER A 53 -4.55 5.23 14.18
N CYS A 54 -4.65 4.71 12.96
CA CYS A 54 -5.56 3.65 12.58
C CYS A 54 -4.95 2.82 11.44
N ASN A 55 -5.50 1.63 11.20
CA ASN A 55 -5.09 0.73 10.12
C ASN A 55 -3.57 0.53 10.00
N THR A 56 -2.95 0.12 11.12
CA THR A 56 -1.50 -0.05 11.26
C THR A 56 -0.96 -1.38 10.69
N GLN A 57 -1.84 -2.28 10.23
CA GLN A 57 -1.45 -3.50 9.54
C GLN A 57 -0.65 -3.20 8.28
N LYS A 58 0.31 -4.08 7.95
CA LYS A 58 1.12 -3.94 6.73
C LYS A 58 0.24 -4.01 5.48
N CYS A 59 0.58 -3.24 4.45
CA CYS A 59 -0.13 -3.27 3.19
C CYS A 59 0.23 -4.51 2.35
N PRO A 60 -0.73 -5.05 1.58
CA PRO A 60 -0.45 -6.09 0.59
C PRO A 60 0.62 -5.63 -0.38
N VAL A 61 1.63 -6.46 -0.60
CA VAL A 61 2.65 -6.26 -1.63
C VAL A 61 2.39 -7.29 -2.71
N ASN A 62 1.92 -6.85 -3.86
CA ASN A 62 1.74 -7.73 -5.02
C ASN A 62 3.11 -8.07 -5.59
N GLY A 63 3.33 -9.35 -5.88
CA GLY A 63 4.56 -9.78 -6.51
C GLY A 63 4.64 -9.32 -7.94
N ASN A 64 5.86 -9.08 -8.38
CA ASN A 64 6.16 -8.84 -9.77
C ASN A 64 7.43 -9.58 -10.20
N TRP A 65 7.50 -9.87 -11.48
CA TRP A 65 8.57 -10.69 -12.04
C TRP A 65 9.91 -9.98 -11.90
N GLY A 66 10.88 -10.71 -11.38
CA GLY A 66 12.29 -10.40 -11.57
C GLY A 66 12.70 -10.55 -13.04
N LYS A 67 13.95 -10.20 -13.33
CA LYS A 67 14.53 -10.38 -14.66
C LYS A 67 14.52 -11.87 -15.02
N TRP A 68 14.36 -12.15 -16.31
CA TRP A 68 14.64 -13.48 -16.83
C TRP A 68 16.13 -13.80 -16.65
N GLY A 69 16.42 -15.04 -16.25
CA GLY A 69 17.74 -15.60 -16.37
C GLY A 69 18.12 -15.83 -17.84
N GLY A 70 19.36 -16.29 -18.05
CA GLY A 70 19.81 -16.76 -19.34
C GLY A 70 19.02 -18.00 -19.79
N PHE A 71 19.01 -18.25 -21.10
CA PHE A 71 18.59 -19.55 -21.60
C PHE A 71 19.59 -20.62 -21.18
N SER A 72 19.08 -21.81 -20.84
CA SER A 72 19.89 -23.01 -20.70
C SER A 72 20.63 -23.31 -22.00
N SER A 73 21.63 -24.18 -21.93
CA SER A 73 22.16 -24.82 -23.12
C SER A 73 21.05 -25.52 -23.90
N CYS A 74 21.18 -25.53 -25.23
CA CYS A 74 20.27 -26.25 -26.09
C CYS A 74 20.39 -27.75 -25.84
N ASN A 75 19.27 -28.45 -25.68
CA ASN A 75 19.26 -29.89 -25.39
C ASN A 75 19.76 -30.77 -26.54
N LYS A 76 19.87 -30.22 -27.75
CA LYS A 76 20.41 -30.90 -28.93
C LYS A 76 21.47 -30.01 -29.59
N ARG A 77 22.46 -30.64 -30.23
CA ARG A 77 23.51 -29.94 -30.96
C ARG A 77 23.12 -29.53 -32.39
N CYS A 78 22.17 -30.25 -32.99
CA CYS A 78 21.63 -30.02 -34.34
C CYS A 78 20.23 -30.64 -34.44
N GLY A 79 19.56 -30.45 -35.58
CA GLY A 79 18.25 -31.05 -35.87
C GLY A 79 17.08 -30.45 -35.08
N GLY A 80 17.27 -29.30 -34.44
CA GLY A 80 16.24 -28.60 -33.67
C GLY A 80 16.07 -29.15 -32.25
N GLY A 81 16.54 -28.38 -31.28
CA GLY A 81 16.37 -28.60 -29.84
C GLY A 81 15.56 -27.50 -29.16
N LEU A 82 15.48 -27.60 -27.83
CA LEU A 82 14.85 -26.61 -26.95
C LEU A 82 15.85 -26.09 -25.92
N GLN A 83 15.72 -24.81 -25.63
CA GLN A 83 16.39 -24.15 -24.50
C GLN A 83 15.33 -23.42 -23.68
N THR A 84 15.54 -23.37 -22.37
CA THR A 84 14.56 -22.80 -21.43
C THR A 84 15.24 -21.78 -20.53
N ARG A 85 14.56 -20.68 -20.25
CA ARG A 85 14.95 -19.70 -19.24
C ARG A 85 13.88 -19.58 -18.17
N TYR A 86 14.29 -19.16 -16.98
CA TYR A 86 13.40 -19.00 -15.83
C TYR A 86 13.47 -17.58 -15.27
N ARG A 87 12.42 -17.17 -14.58
CA ARG A 87 12.36 -15.92 -13.80
C ARG A 87 11.75 -16.21 -12.44
N SER A 88 12.11 -15.39 -11.45
CA SER A 88 11.57 -15.50 -10.10
C SER A 88 10.55 -14.41 -9.81
N CYS A 89 9.53 -14.70 -9.00
CA CYS A 89 8.55 -13.73 -8.55
C CYS A 89 9.09 -12.97 -7.32
N ASN A 90 10.09 -12.12 -7.54
CA ASN A 90 10.89 -11.53 -6.46
C ASN A 90 11.18 -10.03 -6.64
N ASN A 91 10.50 -9.34 -7.56
CA ASN A 91 10.72 -7.92 -7.81
C ASN A 91 9.42 -7.10 -7.88
N PRO A 92 8.66 -6.98 -6.76
CA PRO A 92 8.99 -7.48 -5.43
C PRO A 92 8.46 -8.91 -5.19
N THR A 93 8.86 -9.53 -4.09
CA THR A 93 8.25 -10.78 -3.60
C THR A 93 6.86 -10.46 -3.05
N PRO A 94 5.81 -11.24 -3.38
CA PRO A 94 4.49 -11.08 -2.77
C PRO A 94 4.56 -11.16 -1.25
N ALA A 95 3.86 -10.26 -0.56
CA ALA A 95 3.81 -10.25 0.90
C ALA A 95 2.46 -9.71 1.41
N HIS A 96 2.16 -9.99 2.68
CA HIS A 96 1.01 -9.42 3.40
C HIS A 96 -0.34 -9.61 2.69
N GLY A 97 -0.55 -10.79 2.08
CA GLY A 97 -1.76 -11.10 1.32
C GLY A 97 -1.82 -10.49 -0.08
N GLY A 98 -0.71 -9.96 -0.59
CA GLY A 98 -0.60 -9.51 -1.97
C GLY A 98 -0.58 -10.68 -2.97
N LYS A 99 -0.92 -10.37 -4.22
CA LYS A 99 -1.08 -11.36 -5.29
C LYS A 99 0.26 -11.91 -5.76
N SER A 100 0.30 -13.18 -6.16
CA SER A 100 1.43 -13.79 -6.87
C SER A 100 1.61 -13.21 -8.28
N CYS A 101 2.80 -13.41 -8.86
CA CYS A 101 3.08 -12.92 -10.21
C CYS A 101 2.21 -13.62 -11.26
N PRO A 102 1.61 -12.88 -12.20
CA PRO A 102 0.77 -13.47 -13.24
C PRO A 102 1.61 -14.15 -14.34
N GLY A 103 1.16 -15.30 -14.84
CA GLY A 103 1.77 -16.01 -15.96
C GLY A 103 2.87 -17.01 -15.56
N SER A 104 3.58 -17.56 -16.56
CA SER A 104 4.58 -18.62 -16.33
C SER A 104 5.93 -18.07 -15.84
N HIS A 105 6.55 -18.80 -14.91
CA HIS A 105 7.94 -18.62 -14.47
C HIS A 105 8.99 -19.15 -15.46
N ALA A 106 8.57 -19.93 -16.47
CA ALA A 106 9.43 -20.60 -17.44
C ALA A 106 9.07 -20.18 -18.87
N HIS A 107 10.09 -20.01 -19.71
CA HIS A 107 9.94 -19.72 -21.14
C HIS A 107 10.91 -20.57 -21.95
N SER A 108 10.37 -21.35 -22.89
CA SER A 108 11.14 -22.23 -23.77
C SER A 108 11.10 -21.74 -25.21
N GLN A 109 12.21 -21.90 -25.93
CA GLN A 109 12.28 -21.61 -27.36
C GLN A 109 13.14 -22.62 -28.10
N SER A 110 12.92 -22.74 -29.40
CA SER A 110 13.73 -23.58 -30.27
C SER A 110 15.17 -23.08 -30.39
N CYS A 111 16.11 -24.00 -30.57
CA CYS A 111 17.54 -23.73 -30.75
C CYS A 111 18.17 -24.79 -31.66
N ASN A 112 19.37 -24.51 -32.18
CA ASN A 112 20.16 -25.45 -33.02
C ASN A 112 19.35 -26.12 -34.14
N THR A 113 18.60 -25.34 -34.91
CA THR A 113 17.68 -25.81 -35.97
C THR A 113 18.38 -26.24 -37.27
N LYS A 114 19.71 -26.11 -37.36
CA LYS A 114 20.49 -26.56 -38.51
C LYS A 114 20.47 -28.10 -38.60
N LYS A 115 20.42 -28.64 -39.83
CA LYS A 115 20.48 -30.09 -40.06
C LYS A 115 21.77 -30.68 -39.47
N CYS A 116 21.69 -31.92 -39.02
CA CYS A 116 22.86 -32.67 -38.57
C CYS A 116 23.69 -33.14 -39.78
N PRO A 117 25.02 -33.26 -39.64
CA PRO A 117 25.89 -33.91 -40.62
C PRO A 117 25.52 -35.37 -40.85
#